data_AF-D5ATA2-F1
#
_entry.id   AF-D5ATA2-F1
#
_cell.length_a   1.000
_cell.length_b   1.000
_cell.length_c   1.000
_cell.angle_alpha   90.00
_cell.angle_beta   90.00
_cell.angle_gamma   90.00
#
_symmetry.space_group_name_H-M   'P 1'
#
loop_
_entity.id
_entity.type
_entity.pdbx_description
1 polymer ?
#
loop_
_entity_poly.entity_id
_entity_poly.type
_entity_poly.pdbx_seq_one_letter_code
_entity_poly.pdbx_strand_id
1 'polypeptide(L)'
;MHLIIATESFADVPLRRIPGGYEAVLAGKALKRLIDATFEGASIEVWGGDLSAHGLDVTDIRMAGATTTVTLMAAGAKAIH
;
A
#
# COMPACT_ATOMS: atom_id res chain seq x y z
N MET A 1 12.03 -1.81 4.79
CA MET A 1 10.92 -0.89 4.51
C MET A 1 9.71 -1.44 5.23
N HIS A 2 8.88 -0.59 5.83
CA HIS A 2 7.70 -0.98 6.61
C HIS A 2 6.46 -0.38 5.96
N LEU A 3 5.42 -1.19 5.78
CA LEU A 3 4.10 -0.68 5.40
C LEU A 3 3.34 -0.33 6.68
N ILE A 4 2.92 0.93 6.80
CA ILE A 4 2.08 1.43 7.88
C ILE A 4 0.66 1.57 7.35
N ILE A 5 -0.31 0.96 8.03
CA ILE A 5 -1.73 1.04 7.69
C ILE A 5 -2.47 1.52 8.94
N ALA A 6 -3.02 2.73 8.87
CA ALA A 6 -3.57 3.46 10.00
C ALA A 6 -2.56 3.56 11.16
N THR A 7 -2.69 2.70 12.17
CA THR A 7 -1.84 2.66 13.36
C THR A 7 -1.01 1.37 13.46
N GLU A 8 -1.08 0.49 12.46
CA GLU A 8 -0.40 -0.80 12.46
C GLU A 8 0.78 -0.82 11.49
N SER A 9 1.90 -1.40 11.94
CA SER A 9 3.11 -1.56 11.13
C SER A 9 3.28 -3.00 10.67
N PHE A 10 3.62 -3.18 9.41
CA PHE A 10 3.87 -4.46 8.76
C PHE A 10 5.29 -4.45 8.16
N ALA A 11 6.22 -5.10 8.85
CA ALA A 11 7.64 -5.13 8.50
C ALA A 11 7.97 -6.16 7.40
N ASP A 12 7.25 -7.28 7.36
CA ASP A 12 7.55 -8.43 6.50
C ASP A 12 6.78 -8.42 5.19
N VAL A 13 6.22 -7.27 4.80
CA VAL A 13 5.51 -7.11 3.53
C VAL A 13 6.53 -6.93 2.41
N PRO A 14 6.54 -7.81 1.39
CA PRO A 14 7.35 -7.58 0.20
C PRO A 14 6.90 -6.29 -0.50
N LEU A 15 7.79 -5.30 -0.52
CA LEU A 15 7.57 -4.00 -1.14
C LEU A 15 8.54 -3.81 -2.30
N ARG A 16 8.02 -3.44 -3.47
CA ARG A 16 8.79 -3.12 -4.68
C ARG A 16 8.49 -1.67 -5.07
N ARG A 17 9.54 -0.85 -5.20
CA ARG A 17 9.36 0.53 -5.68
C ARG A 17 9.01 0.54 -7.16
N ILE A 18 8.05 1.38 -7.52
CA ILE A 18 7.62 1.65 -8.90
C ILE A 18 7.60 3.18 -9.15
N PRO A 19 7.52 3.65 -10.40
CA PRO A 19 7.33 5.07 -10.67
C PRO A 19 6.07 5.59 -9.97
N GLY A 20 6.22 6.58 -9.09
CA GLY A 20 5.11 7.21 -8.38
C GLY A 20 4.57 6.46 -7.16
N GLY A 21 5.13 5.31 -6.78
CA GLY A 21 4.58 4.52 -5.68
C GLY A 21 5.30 3.21 -5.37
N TYR A 22 4.54 2.24 -4.86
CA TYR A 22 4.98 0.91 -4.46
C TYR A 22 4.00 -0.17 -4.90
N GLU A 23 4.53 -1.34 -5.23
CA GLU A 23 3.74 -2.57 -5.23
C GLU A 23 4.02 -3.33 -3.94
N ALA A 24 2.94 -3.84 -3.33
CA ALA A 24 2.98 -4.66 -2.14
C ALA A 24 2.35 -6.02 -2.43
N VAL A 25 2.96 -7.10 -1.94
CA VAL A 25 2.29 -8.41 -1.89
C VAL A 25 1.71 -8.60 -0.50
N LEU A 26 0.38 -8.68 -0.42
CA LEU A 26 -0.34 -8.72 0.85
C LEU A 26 -1.15 -10.00 0.98
N ALA A 27 -1.25 -10.48 2.21
CA ALA A 27 -2.09 -11.63 2.57
C ALA A 27 -2.61 -11.50 4.00
N GLY A 28 -3.67 -12.25 4.31
CA GLY A 28 -4.22 -12.38 5.66
C GLY A 28 -4.54 -11.03 6.31
N LYS A 29 -4.00 -10.82 7.51
CA LYS A 29 -4.26 -9.62 8.32
C LYS A 29 -3.87 -8.32 7.61
N ALA A 30 -2.72 -8.29 6.95
CA ALA A 30 -2.22 -7.08 6.29
C ALA A 30 -3.13 -6.66 5.13
N LEU A 31 -3.59 -7.62 4.32
CA LEU A 31 -4.52 -7.37 3.22
C LEU A 31 -5.87 -6.87 3.75
N LYS A 32 -6.43 -7.55 4.76
CA LYS A 32 -7.70 -7.13 5.37
C LYS A 32 -7.60 -5.69 5.88
N ARG A 33 -6.55 -5.38 6.64
CA ARG A 33 -6.38 -4.05 7.23
C ARG A 33 -6.24 -2.95 6.18
N LEU A 34 -5.55 -3.25 5.08
CA LEU A 34 -5.41 -2.33 3.96
C LEU A 34 -6.78 -2.01 3.31
N ILE A 35 -7.59 -3.04 3.07
CA ILE A 35 -8.92 -2.90 2.48
C ILE A 35 -9.79 -2.03 3.40
N ASP A 36 -9.84 -2.35 4.69
CA ASP A 36 -10.60 -1.57 5.68
C ASP A 36 -10.14 -0.10 5.69
N ALA A 37 -8.82 0.13 5.76
CA ALA A 37 -8.24 1.48 5.75
C ALA A 37 -8.59 2.29 4.48
N THR A 38 -8.61 1.63 3.32
CA THR A 38 -8.96 2.27 2.04
C THR A 38 -10.40 2.80 2.04
N PHE A 39 -11.34 2.05 2.62
CA PHE A 39 -12.76 2.47 2.70
C PHE A 39 -13.05 3.41 3.87
N GLU A 40 -12.29 3.31 4.96
CA GLU A 40 -12.41 4.20 6.13
C GLU A 40 -11.73 5.57 5.93
N GLY A 41 -10.96 5.74 4.85
CA GLY A 41 -10.16 6.94 4.62
C GLY A 41 -8.98 7.07 5.58
N ALA A 42 -8.48 5.95 6.10
CA ALA A 42 -7.32 5.92 6.98
C ALA A 42 -6.01 6.02 6.20
N SER A 43 -4.93 6.46 6.86
CA SER A 43 -3.63 6.64 6.22
C SER A 43 -2.98 5.32 5.84
N ILE A 44 -2.31 5.32 4.69
CA ILE A 44 -1.43 4.24 4.24
C ILE A 44 -0.09 4.88 3.89
N GLU A 45 1.00 4.37 4.47
CA GLU A 45 2.33 4.97 4.33
C GLU A 45 3.39 3.86 4.22
N VAL A 46 4.52 4.17 3.59
CA VAL A 46 5.71 3.30 3.60
C VAL A 46 6.85 4.03 4.28
N TRP A 47 7.43 3.39 5.29
CA TRP A 47 8.55 3.91 6.08
C TRP A 47 9.85 3.18 5.75
N GLY A 48 10.92 3.94 5.56
CA GLY A 48 12.23 3.44 5.14
C GLY A 48 12.37 3.38 3.61
N GLY A 49 13.57 3.72 3.11
CA GLY A 49 13.82 4.09 1.70
C GLY A 49 14.05 5.61 1.56
N ASP A 50 14.30 6.10 0.35
CA ASP A 50 14.62 7.54 0.13
C ASP A 50 13.43 8.49 0.31
N LEU A 51 12.21 7.96 0.39
CA LEU A 51 10.98 8.73 0.59
C LEU A 51 10.44 8.41 1.99
N SER A 52 10.66 9.33 2.91
CA SER A 52 10.06 9.30 4.25
C SER A 52 8.59 9.75 4.14
N ALA A 53 7.66 8.85 4.41
CA ALA A 53 6.24 9.10 4.71
C ALA A 53 5.50 10.06 3.77
N HIS A 54 4.91 9.49 2.71
CA HIS A 54 3.84 10.13 1.94
C HIS A 54 2.56 9.29 2.11
N GLY A 55 1.42 9.96 2.22
CA GLY A 55 0.13 9.29 2.11
C GLY A 55 0.03 8.59 0.76
N LEU A 56 -0.38 7.32 0.76
CA LEU A 56 -0.54 6.48 -0.42
C LEU A 56 -2.01 6.11 -0.59
N ASP A 57 -2.46 6.07 -1.83
CA ASP A 57 -3.77 5.57 -2.23
C ASP A 57 -3.61 4.19 -2.88
N VAL A 58 -4.55 3.28 -2.58
CA VAL A 58 -4.68 2.03 -3.32
C VAL A 58 -5.29 2.34 -4.69
N THR A 59 -4.57 2.01 -5.75
CA THR A 59 -5.02 2.29 -7.14
C THR A 59 -5.35 1.04 -7.95
N ASP A 60 -4.74 -0.09 -7.60
CA ASP A 60 -5.03 -1.38 -8.22
C ASP A 60 -4.87 -2.51 -7.21
N ILE A 61 -5.73 -3.53 -7.32
CA ILE A 61 -5.62 -4.79 -6.57
C ILE A 61 -5.77 -5.92 -7.57
N ARG A 62 -4.70 -6.69 -7.74
CA ARG A 62 -4.68 -7.86 -8.62
C ARG A 62 -4.49 -9.14 -7.81
N MET A 63 -5.42 -10.07 -7.97
CA MET A 63 -5.36 -11.40 -7.37
C MET A 63 -4.96 -12.42 -8.43
N ALA A 64 -3.92 -13.21 -8.15
CA ALA A 64 -3.46 -14.30 -9.00
C ALA A 64 -3.13 -15.52 -8.12
N GLY A 65 -3.97 -16.55 -8.17
CA GLY A 65 -3.84 -17.72 -7.30
C GLY A 65 -3.93 -17.34 -5.82
N ALA A 66 -2.90 -17.69 -5.05
CA ALA A 66 -2.80 -17.36 -3.62
C ALA A 66 -2.10 -16.02 -3.33
N THR A 67 -1.82 -15.23 -4.38
CA THR A 67 -1.07 -13.97 -4.26
C THR A 67 -1.96 -12.78 -4.57
N THR A 68 -2.01 -11.81 -3.64
CA THR A 68 -2.65 -10.52 -3.88
C THR A 68 -1.58 -9.45 -4.00
N THR A 69 -1.47 -8.84 -5.17
CA THR A 69 -0.60 -7.70 -5.43
C THR A 69 -1.43 -6.43 -5.36
N VAL A 70 -0.95 -5.45 -4.61
CA VAL A 70 -1.59 -4.15 -4.47
C VAL A 70 -0.64 -3.07 -4.98
N THR A 71 -1.17 -2.15 -5.78
CA THR A 71 -0.46 -0.96 -6.25
C THR A 71 -0.86 0.23 -5.38
N LEU A 72 0.13 0.79 -4.69
CA LEU A 72 0.04 1.95 -3.82
C LEU A 72 0.70 3.14 -4.49
N MET A 73 -0.03 4.21 -4.79
CA MET A 73 0.49 5.40 -5.47
C MET A 73 0.46 6.58 -4.53
N ALA A 74 1.35 7.56 -4.72
CA ALA A 74 1.33 8.80 -3.95
C ALA A 74 -0.06 9.45 -4.00
N ALA A 75 -0.62 9.77 -2.83
CA ALA A 75 -1.94 10.36 -2.72
C ALA A 75 -2.02 11.67 -3.52
N GLY A 76 -3.11 11.86 -4.25
CA GLY A 76 -3.26 12.99 -5.17
C GLY A 76 -2.67 12.78 -6.57
N ALA A 77 -2.03 11.63 -6.85
CA ALA A 77 -1.79 11.16 -8.21
C ALA A 77 -3.11 10.67 -8.84
N LYS A 78 -4.10 11.56 -8.98
CA LYS A 78 -5.30 11.28 -9.75
C LYS A 78 -4.89 11.14 -11.22
N ALA A 79 -5.02 9.95 -11.77
CA ALA A 79 -5.16 9.81 -13.21
C ALA A 79 -6.44 10.56 -13.61
N ILE A 80 -6.26 11.73 -14.21
CA ILE A 80 -7.32 12.42 -14.96
C ILE A 80 -7.67 11.52 -16.15
N HIS A 81 -8.86 10.91 -16.09
CA HIS A 81 -9.51 10.27 -17.23
C HIS A 81 -10.50 11.23 -17.86
#